data_AF-A0A3L6J785-F1
#
_entry.id   AF-A0A3L6J785-F1
#
_cell.length_a   1.000
_cell.length_b   1.000
_cell.length_c   1.000
_cell.angle_alpha   90.00
_cell.angle_beta   90.00
_cell.angle_gamma   90.00
#
_symmetry.space_group_name_H-M   'P 1'
#
loop_
_entity.id
_entity.type
_entity.pdbx_description
1 polymer ?
#
loop_
_entity_poly.entity_id
_entity_poly.type
_entity_poly.pdbx_seq_one_letter_code
_entity_poly.pdbx_strand_id
1 'polypeptide(L)'
;MRVYLDANFFISGFSERPKDVQLIKEACDRTGMEVWMTRQVFQELRWYLRREVEQIVQIDETLMKDIKAFLESFQKPETALPQPNDMSMVLAAIRAKQARIVTSDLKLLNTIQDFKLEVEGIVGSAFVLELIESTEDPQEKKKLEPIRDRIYAEEVRYSISRQQTYDPVTRIRIIEDHAMKVMRTVRRPSSGLDKKLSKGQSLFVLDFLEDIKAGIPAMFDDFREGKYDALADEIDAVQNEIERLLIVSTLTDDAETHKKLVEHASDLTLFLYYLEMICHLYRGTRQGVEDALALSEEAFRLLMFASVSNDELKASAFFVRIVLAIIRQDYQEIDYFYSLYDSMLERLGLEDMKATSEGLYVTMQILRKFMGGFSLSKSKLQYPDATVSMLNDLAKYYCQFDEHDTAWQMSVNAYKIGIAYGKEEGALSSFLMLYKISSSSGDKLKSSLEKIAEHALKLFVKKGWSTSEITPILNEIQGNYPQVEVAVSSDPVDFKDLSQELTGWMDVLSVQNVGGVDTLIARNNKLHIRVGVVITDRPELRTLKTGHKVALARGKFKVEKAGSAALRDYSIMFVITPSEGSEISYEGEYGFSYLRIAQPEAKEIPS
;
A
#
# COMPACT_ATOMS: atom_id res chain seq x y z
N MET A 1 28.68 -22.86 -23.25
CA MET A 1 27.34 -23.04 -23.88
C MET A 1 26.39 -22.00 -23.29
N ARG A 2 25.58 -21.30 -24.09
CA ARG A 2 24.63 -20.30 -23.54
C ARG A 2 23.35 -20.96 -23.08
N VAL A 3 22.84 -20.53 -21.94
CA VAL A 3 21.58 -21.00 -21.36
C VAL A 3 20.69 -19.79 -21.13
N TYR A 4 19.61 -19.68 -21.91
CA TYR A 4 18.61 -18.64 -21.80
C TYR A 4 17.56 -19.05 -20.77
N LEU A 5 17.40 -18.24 -19.72
CA LEU A 5 16.46 -18.50 -18.63
C LEU A 5 15.17 -17.69 -18.84
N ASP A 6 14.04 -18.38 -18.80
CA ASP A 6 12.69 -17.81 -18.83
C ASP A 6 12.34 -17.09 -17.52
N ALA A 7 11.40 -16.15 -17.57
CA ALA A 7 10.96 -15.38 -16.42
C ALA A 7 10.38 -16.27 -15.31
N ASN A 8 9.65 -17.32 -15.70
CA ASN A 8 9.08 -18.28 -14.77
C ASN A 8 10.14 -19.03 -13.96
N PHE A 9 11.32 -19.29 -14.53
CA PHE A 9 12.42 -19.92 -13.81
C PHE A 9 12.86 -19.06 -12.61
N PHE A 10 12.92 -17.75 -12.81
CA PHE A 10 13.26 -16.79 -11.76
C PHE A 10 12.13 -16.63 -10.74
N ILE A 11 10.88 -16.50 -11.20
CA ILE A 11 9.71 -16.33 -10.33
C ILE A 11 9.54 -17.55 -9.41
N SER A 12 9.62 -18.76 -9.97
CA SER A 12 9.43 -20.01 -9.22
C SER A 12 10.60 -20.32 -8.29
N GLY A 13 11.84 -20.01 -8.69
CA GLY A 13 13.01 -20.38 -7.92
C GLY A 13 13.44 -19.32 -6.89
N PHE A 14 13.18 -18.05 -7.15
CA PHE A 14 13.99 -16.97 -6.56
C PHE A 14 13.20 -15.74 -6.15
N SER A 15 11.86 -15.75 -6.25
CA SER A 15 11.01 -14.64 -5.77
C SER A 15 11.21 -14.32 -4.29
N GLU A 16 11.26 -15.33 -3.43
CA GLU A 16 11.48 -15.15 -1.98
C GLU A 16 12.96 -15.05 -1.60
N ARG A 17 13.86 -15.56 -2.45
CA ARG A 17 15.32 -15.56 -2.22
C ARG A 17 16.10 -15.23 -3.50
N PRO A 18 16.10 -13.96 -3.94
CA PRO A 18 16.74 -13.53 -5.17
C PRO A 18 18.25 -13.83 -5.23
N LYS A 19 18.92 -13.76 -4.07
CA LYS A 19 20.37 -14.01 -3.95
C LYS A 19 20.76 -15.47 -4.25
N ASP A 20 19.82 -16.41 -4.15
CA ASP A 20 20.08 -17.81 -4.48
C ASP A 20 20.37 -17.99 -5.99
N VAL A 21 20.05 -17.01 -6.85
CA VAL A 21 20.42 -17.02 -8.29
C VAL A 21 21.94 -17.08 -8.47
N GLN A 22 22.70 -16.50 -7.54
CA GLN A 22 24.15 -16.56 -7.55
C GLN A 22 24.66 -18.00 -7.49
N LEU A 23 23.98 -18.89 -6.76
CA LEU A 23 24.34 -20.30 -6.67
C LEU A 23 24.15 -21.02 -8.00
N ILE A 24 23.11 -20.66 -8.78
CA ILE A 24 22.92 -21.16 -10.15
C ILE A 24 24.05 -20.66 -11.05
N LYS A 25 24.38 -19.36 -10.98
CA LYS A 25 25.45 -18.79 -11.80
C LYS A 25 26.80 -19.44 -11.53
N GLU A 26 27.15 -19.64 -10.27
CA GLU A 26 28.41 -20.29 -9.88
C GLU A 26 28.48 -21.72 -10.39
N ALA A 27 27.40 -22.49 -10.26
CA ALA A 27 27.33 -23.86 -10.77
C ALA A 27 27.40 -23.91 -12.32
N CYS A 28 26.75 -22.97 -13.00
CA CYS A 28 26.83 -22.81 -14.46
C CYS A 28 28.27 -22.48 -14.91
N ASP A 29 28.94 -21.54 -14.24
CA ASP A 29 30.30 -21.15 -14.59
C ASP A 29 31.27 -22.33 -14.46
N ARG A 30 31.13 -23.13 -13.39
CA ARG A 30 31.94 -24.33 -13.15
C ARG A 30 31.73 -25.42 -14.20
N THR A 31 30.53 -25.49 -14.76
CA THR A 31 30.16 -26.46 -15.80
C THR A 31 30.39 -25.93 -17.23
N GLY A 32 30.93 -24.71 -17.38
CA GLY A 32 31.19 -24.10 -18.68
C GLY A 32 29.95 -23.57 -19.39
N MET A 33 28.89 -23.32 -18.63
CA MET A 33 27.64 -22.72 -19.09
C MET A 33 27.58 -21.23 -18.74
N GLU A 34 27.11 -20.42 -19.67
CA GLU A 34 26.87 -19.01 -19.44
C GLU A 34 25.37 -18.78 -19.30
N VAL A 35 24.96 -18.07 -18.27
CA VAL A 35 23.56 -17.76 -18.01
C VAL A 35 23.19 -16.46 -18.72
N TRP A 36 22.19 -16.54 -19.58
CA TRP A 36 21.68 -15.44 -20.38
C TRP A 36 20.17 -15.30 -20.21
N MET A 37 19.65 -14.14 -20.57
CA MET A 37 18.22 -13.92 -20.79
C MET A 37 18.05 -12.82 -21.83
N THR A 38 16.92 -12.79 -22.53
CA THR A 38 16.63 -11.67 -23.43
C THR A 38 16.10 -10.48 -22.66
N ARG A 39 16.28 -9.29 -23.22
CA ARG A 39 15.73 -8.05 -22.65
C ARG A 39 14.22 -8.15 -22.38
N GLN A 40 13.46 -8.77 -23.28
CA GLN A 40 12.01 -8.95 -23.14
C GLN A 40 11.65 -9.81 -21.93
N VAL A 41 12.41 -10.87 -21.67
CA VAL A 41 12.18 -11.75 -20.50
C VAL A 41 12.67 -11.10 -19.21
N PHE A 42 13.78 -10.36 -19.26
CA PHE A 42 14.21 -9.54 -18.13
C PHE A 42 13.12 -8.52 -17.73
N GLN A 43 12.42 -7.96 -18.71
CA GLN A 43 11.28 -7.05 -18.52
C GLN A 43 10.01 -7.71 -17.97
N GLU A 44 9.94 -9.03 -17.87
CA GLU A 44 8.83 -9.71 -17.18
C GLU A 44 9.11 -9.90 -15.67
N LEU A 45 10.38 -9.88 -15.26
CA LEU A 45 10.74 -10.09 -13.86
C LEU A 45 10.26 -8.94 -12.97
N ARG A 46 9.97 -9.25 -11.71
CA ARG A 46 9.73 -8.21 -10.68
C ARG A 46 11.04 -7.47 -10.38
N TRP A 47 10.95 -6.19 -10.03
CA TRP A 47 12.11 -5.30 -9.91
C TRP A 47 13.19 -5.77 -8.92
N TYR A 48 12.79 -6.25 -7.73
CA TYR A 48 13.76 -6.77 -6.74
C TYR A 48 14.58 -7.94 -7.29
N LEU A 49 13.97 -8.72 -8.18
CA LEU A 49 14.59 -9.88 -8.81
C LEU A 49 15.49 -9.42 -9.97
N ARG A 50 15.07 -8.41 -10.74
CA ARG A 50 15.89 -7.79 -11.80
C ARG A 50 17.22 -7.27 -11.26
N ARG A 51 17.24 -6.58 -10.11
CA ARG A 51 18.47 -6.01 -9.52
C ARG A 51 19.53 -7.07 -9.22
N GLU A 52 19.10 -8.19 -8.69
CA GLU A 52 19.98 -9.30 -8.35
C GLU A 52 20.35 -10.06 -9.64
N VAL A 53 19.38 -10.31 -10.52
CA VAL A 53 19.59 -11.03 -11.78
C VAL A 53 20.49 -10.26 -12.76
N GLU A 54 20.39 -8.94 -12.90
CA GLU A 54 21.20 -8.14 -13.83
C GLU A 54 22.69 -8.17 -13.48
N GLN A 55 23.03 -8.32 -12.20
CA GLN A 55 24.42 -8.46 -11.75
C GLN A 55 24.99 -9.86 -12.01
N ILE A 56 24.11 -10.84 -12.24
CA ILE A 56 24.42 -12.27 -12.22
C ILE A 56 24.27 -12.91 -13.61
N VAL A 57 23.30 -12.46 -14.41
CA VAL A 57 22.87 -13.02 -15.70
C VAL A 57 23.12 -12.01 -16.82
N GLN A 58 23.60 -12.49 -17.96
CA GLN A 58 23.88 -11.63 -19.11
C GLN A 58 22.59 -11.34 -19.90
N ILE A 59 22.37 -10.09 -20.26
CA ILE A 59 21.18 -9.68 -21.02
C ILE A 59 21.53 -9.61 -22.51
N ASP A 60 20.78 -10.35 -23.32
CA ASP A 60 20.86 -10.33 -24.79
C ASP A 60 19.84 -9.34 -25.37
N GLU A 61 20.34 -8.43 -26.21
CA GLU A 61 19.53 -7.37 -26.82
C GLU A 61 18.88 -7.86 -28.11
N THR A 62 17.61 -8.22 -28.04
CA THR A 62 16.79 -8.59 -29.19
C THR A 62 15.83 -7.47 -29.58
N LEU A 63 15.96 -6.95 -30.80
CA LEU A 63 15.11 -5.87 -31.30
C LEU A 63 13.71 -6.38 -31.65
N MET A 64 12.67 -5.64 -31.27
CA MET A 64 11.27 -5.98 -31.56
C MET A 64 10.97 -6.19 -33.04
N LYS A 65 11.62 -5.43 -33.93
CA LYS A 65 11.47 -5.61 -35.38
C LYS A 65 11.94 -7.00 -35.84
N ASP A 66 13.00 -7.53 -35.23
CA ASP A 66 13.55 -8.83 -35.56
C ASP A 66 12.67 -9.95 -35.00
N ILE A 67 12.08 -9.72 -33.82
CA ILE A 67 11.09 -10.64 -33.21
C ILE A 67 9.84 -10.73 -34.09
N LYS A 68 9.33 -9.60 -34.59
CA LYS A 68 8.19 -9.57 -35.52
C LYS A 68 8.50 -10.27 -36.84
N ALA A 69 9.64 -9.96 -37.47
CA ALA A 69 10.05 -10.65 -38.69
C ALA A 69 10.25 -12.17 -38.47
N PHE A 70 10.73 -12.56 -37.29
CA PHE A 70 10.86 -13.97 -36.91
C PHE A 70 9.49 -14.63 -36.74
N LEU A 71 8.53 -13.99 -36.07
CA LEU A 71 7.15 -14.46 -35.95
C LEU A 71 6.47 -14.63 -37.31
N GLU A 72 6.64 -13.66 -38.21
CA GLU A 72 6.10 -13.69 -39.58
C GLU A 72 6.70 -14.82 -40.44
N SER A 73 7.90 -15.30 -40.10
CA SER A 73 8.52 -16.45 -40.80
C SER A 73 7.79 -17.77 -40.55
N PHE A 74 6.99 -17.86 -39.48
CA PHE A 74 6.14 -19.01 -39.20
C PHE A 74 4.80 -18.84 -39.90
N GLN A 75 4.50 -19.70 -40.87
CA GLN A 75 3.22 -19.72 -41.60
C GLN A 75 2.05 -20.27 -40.75
N LYS A 76 1.80 -19.70 -39.57
CA LYS A 76 0.69 -20.05 -38.66
C LYS A 76 0.02 -18.78 -38.10
N PRO A 77 -1.26 -18.84 -37.71
CA PRO A 77 -1.93 -17.71 -37.06
C PRO A 77 -1.23 -17.33 -35.75
N GLU A 78 -1.10 -16.03 -35.46
CA GLU A 78 -0.39 -15.49 -34.28
C GLU A 78 -0.81 -16.13 -32.95
N THR A 79 -2.08 -16.50 -32.79
CA THR A 79 -2.62 -17.13 -31.58
C THR A 79 -2.04 -18.53 -31.29
N ALA A 80 -1.51 -19.21 -32.31
CA ALA A 80 -0.89 -20.52 -32.17
C ALA A 80 0.56 -20.46 -31.67
N LEU A 81 1.22 -19.30 -31.74
CA LEU A 81 2.62 -19.13 -31.35
C LEU A 81 2.75 -18.71 -29.86
N PRO A 82 3.89 -18.99 -29.20
CA PRO A 82 4.23 -18.43 -27.88
C PRO A 82 4.23 -16.91 -27.86
N GLN A 83 4.28 -16.30 -26.68
CA GLN A 83 4.28 -14.84 -26.57
C GLN A 83 5.54 -14.24 -27.21
N PRO A 84 5.51 -12.95 -27.63
CA PRO A 84 6.68 -12.31 -28.22
C PRO A 84 7.94 -12.39 -27.35
N ASN A 85 7.77 -12.41 -26.03
CA ASN A 85 8.86 -12.53 -25.07
C ASN A 85 9.49 -13.93 -25.11
N ASP A 86 8.69 -14.99 -25.14
CA ASP A 86 9.16 -16.37 -25.38
C ASP A 86 9.93 -16.49 -26.70
N MET A 87 9.36 -15.90 -27.76
CA MET A 87 9.93 -15.95 -29.11
C MET A 87 11.20 -15.13 -29.24
N SER A 88 11.40 -14.12 -28.39
CA SER A 88 12.67 -13.41 -28.28
C SER A 88 13.79 -14.35 -27.83
N MET A 89 13.55 -15.23 -26.85
CA MET A 89 14.55 -16.20 -26.38
C MET A 89 14.91 -17.20 -27.46
N VAL A 90 13.92 -17.68 -28.21
CA VAL A 90 14.14 -18.58 -29.34
C VAL A 90 15.05 -17.93 -30.38
N LEU A 91 14.74 -16.69 -30.76
CA LEU A 91 15.54 -15.93 -31.71
C LEU A 91 16.98 -15.73 -31.21
N ALA A 92 17.16 -15.37 -29.95
CA ALA A 92 18.48 -15.19 -29.33
C ALA A 92 19.27 -16.51 -29.28
N ALA A 93 18.62 -17.61 -28.88
CA ALA A 93 19.24 -18.92 -28.81
C ALA A 93 19.69 -19.44 -30.19
N ILE A 94 18.89 -19.21 -31.24
CA ILE A 94 19.27 -19.55 -32.63
C ILE A 94 20.51 -18.73 -33.05
N ARG A 95 20.54 -17.43 -32.75
CA ARG A 95 21.66 -16.54 -33.09
C ARG A 95 22.96 -16.96 -32.41
N ALA A 96 22.87 -17.37 -31.14
CA ALA A 96 24.02 -17.78 -30.34
C ALA A 96 24.69 -19.06 -30.86
N LYS A 97 23.94 -19.97 -31.50
CA LYS A 97 24.33 -21.33 -31.90
C LYS A 97 24.78 -22.19 -30.69
N GLN A 98 24.29 -23.43 -30.59
CA GLN A 98 24.52 -24.27 -29.40
C GLN A 98 24.07 -23.58 -28.10
N ALA A 99 22.80 -23.17 -28.06
CA ALA A 99 22.18 -22.59 -26.87
C ALA A 99 21.03 -23.46 -26.37
N ARG A 100 20.74 -23.33 -25.08
CA ARG A 100 19.59 -23.96 -24.43
C ARG A 100 18.60 -22.92 -23.94
N ILE A 101 17.33 -23.29 -23.87
CA ILE A 101 16.27 -22.50 -23.23
C ILE A 101 15.74 -23.28 -22.04
N VAL A 102 15.74 -22.65 -20.87
CA VAL A 102 15.18 -23.18 -19.63
C VAL A 102 13.84 -22.53 -19.39
N THR A 103 12.76 -23.30 -19.49
CA THR A 103 11.39 -22.78 -19.34
C THR A 103 10.46 -23.84 -18.76
N SER A 104 9.46 -23.39 -18.02
CA SER A 104 8.32 -24.21 -17.59
C SER A 104 7.13 -24.13 -18.55
N ASP A 105 7.18 -23.29 -19.60
CA ASP A 105 6.10 -23.18 -20.59
C ASP A 105 6.19 -24.30 -21.65
N LEU A 106 5.20 -25.20 -21.62
CA LEU A 106 5.06 -26.28 -22.58
C LEU A 106 4.76 -25.78 -24.00
N LYS A 107 4.10 -24.63 -24.17
CA LYS A 107 3.83 -24.09 -25.50
C LYS A 107 5.14 -23.73 -26.18
N LEU A 108 6.09 -23.15 -25.43
CA LEU A 108 7.44 -22.86 -25.89
C LEU A 108 8.24 -24.15 -26.19
N LEU A 109 8.24 -25.13 -25.28
CA LEU A 109 8.93 -26.41 -25.50
C LEU A 109 8.41 -27.17 -26.73
N ASN A 110 7.09 -27.25 -26.89
CA ASN A 110 6.46 -27.88 -28.05
C ASN A 110 6.80 -27.11 -29.34
N THR A 111 6.83 -25.78 -29.30
CA THR A 111 7.23 -24.96 -30.45
C THR A 111 8.66 -25.29 -30.89
N ILE A 112 9.60 -25.42 -29.96
CA ILE A 112 10.99 -25.80 -30.27
C ILE A 112 11.04 -27.17 -30.98
N GLN A 113 10.27 -28.15 -30.49
CA GLN A 113 10.22 -29.50 -31.04
C GLN A 113 9.50 -29.58 -32.40
N ASP A 114 8.29 -29.01 -32.48
CA ASP A 114 7.41 -29.06 -33.65
C ASP A 114 8.05 -28.39 -34.86
N PHE A 115 8.74 -27.27 -34.64
CA PHE A 115 9.45 -26.54 -35.69
C PHE A 115 10.90 -27.00 -35.90
N LYS A 116 11.35 -28.02 -35.16
CA LYS A 116 12.71 -28.60 -35.24
C LYS A 116 13.80 -27.52 -35.23
N LEU A 117 13.66 -26.56 -34.33
CA LEU A 117 14.61 -25.47 -34.20
C LEU A 117 15.95 -26.03 -33.70
N GLU A 118 17.07 -25.44 -34.12
CA GLU A 118 18.43 -25.81 -33.67
C GLU A 118 18.72 -25.30 -32.25
N VAL A 119 17.77 -25.47 -31.34
CA VAL A 119 17.82 -25.04 -29.94
C VAL A 119 17.30 -26.19 -29.07
N GLU A 120 17.93 -26.43 -27.93
CA GLU A 120 17.45 -27.43 -26.97
C GLU A 120 16.65 -26.76 -25.85
N GLY A 121 15.41 -27.21 -25.64
CA GLY A 121 14.57 -26.79 -24.52
C GLY A 121 14.67 -27.77 -23.35
N ILE A 122 14.77 -27.26 -22.13
CA ILE A 122 14.78 -28.03 -20.88
C ILE A 122 13.88 -27.35 -19.83
N VAL A 123 13.33 -28.14 -18.90
CA VAL A 123 12.54 -27.59 -17.78
C VAL A 123 13.45 -27.14 -16.64
N GLY A 124 12.99 -26.19 -15.82
CA GLY A 124 13.78 -25.57 -14.77
C GLY A 124 14.33 -26.56 -13.76
N SER A 125 13.49 -27.44 -13.24
CA SER A 125 13.92 -28.45 -12.25
C SER A 125 14.92 -29.48 -12.80
N ALA A 126 14.81 -29.87 -14.08
CA ALA A 126 15.75 -30.78 -14.74
C ALA A 126 17.09 -30.08 -15.02
N PHE A 127 17.07 -28.79 -15.34
CA PHE A 127 18.29 -28.00 -15.49
C PHE A 127 19.08 -27.89 -14.18
N VAL A 128 18.42 -27.64 -13.05
CA VAL A 128 19.12 -27.62 -11.75
C VAL A 128 19.64 -29.02 -11.38
N LEU A 129 18.92 -30.09 -11.72
CA LEU A 129 19.43 -31.46 -11.57
C LEU A 129 20.70 -31.70 -12.39
N GLU A 130 20.77 -31.17 -13.61
CA GLU A 130 21.96 -31.26 -14.45
C GLU A 130 23.17 -30.59 -13.79
N LEU A 131 22.97 -29.44 -13.16
CA LEU A 131 24.00 -28.74 -12.40
C LEU A 131 24.47 -29.56 -11.18
N ILE A 132 23.54 -30.19 -10.45
CA ILE A 132 23.84 -31.07 -9.30
C ILE A 132 24.68 -32.28 -9.73
N GLU A 133 24.33 -32.92 -10.86
CA GLU A 133 25.04 -34.09 -11.37
C GLU A 133 26.38 -33.75 -12.02
N SER A 134 26.47 -32.57 -12.63
CA SER A 134 27.71 -32.08 -13.29
C SER A 134 28.73 -31.51 -12.31
N THR A 135 28.33 -31.27 -11.07
CA THR A 135 29.18 -30.76 -10.00
C THR A 135 29.78 -31.93 -9.21
N GLU A 136 31.06 -31.83 -8.82
CA GLU A 136 31.71 -32.84 -7.94
C GLU A 136 31.71 -32.42 -6.46
N ASP A 137 31.48 -31.14 -6.15
CA ASP A 137 31.48 -30.58 -4.78
C ASP A 137 30.21 -30.97 -3.98
N PRO A 138 30.33 -31.78 -2.91
CA PRO A 138 29.19 -32.19 -2.10
C PRO A 138 28.50 -31.04 -1.35
N GLN A 139 29.20 -29.95 -1.05
CA GLN A 139 28.61 -28.77 -0.38
C GLN A 139 27.76 -27.96 -1.36
N GLU A 140 28.21 -27.82 -2.60
CA GLU A 140 27.46 -27.15 -3.67
C GLU A 140 26.20 -27.95 -4.04
N LYS A 141 26.28 -29.29 -4.13
CA LYS A 141 25.10 -30.14 -4.30
C LYS A 141 24.04 -29.90 -3.23
N LYS A 142 24.45 -29.86 -1.95
CA LYS A 142 23.54 -29.57 -0.82
C LYS A 142 22.90 -28.19 -0.88
N LYS A 143 23.53 -27.21 -1.54
CA LYS A 143 22.96 -25.85 -1.73
C LYS A 143 22.00 -25.79 -2.92
N LEU A 144 22.25 -26.57 -3.97
CA LEU A 144 21.42 -26.63 -5.17
C LEU A 144 20.16 -27.48 -4.99
N GLU A 145 20.20 -28.51 -4.14
CA GLU A 145 19.05 -29.39 -3.82
C GLU A 145 17.79 -28.59 -3.38
N PRO A 146 17.85 -27.69 -2.38
CA PRO A 146 16.68 -26.89 -1.99
C PRO A 146 16.13 -25.97 -3.09
N ILE A 147 16.98 -25.53 -4.02
CA ILE A 147 16.57 -24.67 -5.15
C ILE A 147 15.82 -25.53 -6.17
N ARG A 148 16.34 -26.72 -6.50
CA ARG A 148 15.68 -27.69 -7.37
C ARG A 148 14.29 -28.05 -6.84
N ASP A 149 14.19 -28.36 -5.55
CA ASP A 149 12.93 -28.77 -4.92
C ASP A 149 11.88 -27.66 -4.98
N ARG A 150 12.30 -26.40 -4.78
CA ARG A 150 11.42 -25.22 -4.88
C ARG A 150 10.88 -25.03 -6.30
N ILE A 151 11.75 -25.06 -7.30
CA ILE A 151 11.37 -24.92 -8.71
C ILE A 151 10.46 -26.08 -9.13
N TYR A 152 10.80 -27.31 -8.76
CA TYR A 152 9.98 -28.49 -9.06
C TYR A 152 8.58 -28.41 -8.43
N ALA A 153 8.50 -28.01 -7.15
CA ALA A 153 7.22 -27.89 -6.45
C ALA A 153 6.30 -26.86 -7.11
N GLU A 154 6.84 -25.71 -7.54
CA GLU A 154 6.06 -24.69 -8.26
C GLU A 154 5.69 -25.12 -9.69
N GLU A 155 6.59 -25.80 -10.43
CA GLU A 155 6.28 -26.39 -11.75
C GLU A 155 5.13 -27.40 -11.66
N VAL A 156 5.11 -28.25 -10.62
CA VAL A 156 4.03 -29.21 -10.35
C VAL A 156 2.74 -28.50 -9.91
N ARG A 157 2.81 -27.54 -8.98
CA ARG A 157 1.66 -26.77 -8.49
C ARG A 157 0.98 -26.01 -9.63
N TYR A 158 1.76 -25.35 -10.48
CA TYR A 158 1.26 -24.65 -11.67
C TYR A 158 0.63 -25.60 -12.70
N SER A 159 1.17 -26.83 -12.82
CA SER A 159 0.61 -27.87 -13.67
C SER A 159 -0.75 -28.39 -13.18
N ILE A 160 -0.97 -28.44 -11.85
CA ILE A 160 -2.24 -28.86 -11.25
C ILE A 160 -3.30 -27.75 -11.33
N SER A 161 -2.90 -26.47 -11.19
CA SER A 161 -3.85 -25.34 -11.16
C SER A 161 -4.45 -24.96 -12.51
N ARG A 162 -3.80 -25.31 -13.64
CA ARG A 162 -4.28 -25.03 -15.01
C ARG A 162 -4.89 -26.25 -15.73
N GLN A 163 -5.86 -26.93 -15.11
CA GLN A 163 -6.53 -28.13 -15.68
C GLN A 163 -7.22 -27.90 -17.05
N GLN A 164 -7.52 -26.65 -17.44
CA GLN A 164 -8.20 -26.32 -18.70
C GLN A 164 -7.24 -26.17 -19.92
N THR A 165 -5.95 -26.02 -19.64
CA THR A 165 -4.78 -25.89 -20.53
C THR A 165 -4.37 -27.13 -21.32
N TYR A 166 -4.01 -28.15 -20.54
CA TYR A 166 -3.29 -29.38 -20.89
C TYR A 166 -3.48 -30.36 -19.72
N ASP A 167 -3.42 -31.67 -19.98
CA ASP A 167 -3.50 -32.72 -18.95
C ASP A 167 -2.28 -32.66 -17.98
N PRO A 168 -2.50 -32.45 -16.66
CA PRO A 168 -1.42 -32.39 -15.66
C PRO A 168 -0.49 -33.61 -15.66
N VAL A 169 -1.01 -34.81 -15.96
CA VAL A 169 -0.21 -36.04 -16.02
C VAL A 169 0.82 -35.99 -17.14
N THR A 170 0.43 -35.45 -18.30
CA THR A 170 1.33 -35.26 -19.44
C THR A 170 2.42 -34.23 -19.12
N ARG A 171 2.10 -33.17 -18.37
CA ARG A 171 3.09 -32.16 -17.95
C ARG A 171 4.15 -32.73 -17.02
N ILE A 172 3.71 -33.46 -15.99
CA ILE A 172 4.61 -34.10 -15.01
C ILE A 172 5.52 -35.11 -15.71
N ARG A 173 4.99 -35.87 -16.67
CA ARG A 173 5.78 -36.82 -17.46
C ARG A 173 6.90 -36.15 -18.27
N ILE A 174 6.67 -34.98 -18.86
CA ILE A 174 7.71 -34.20 -19.57
C ILE A 174 8.81 -33.74 -18.61
N ILE A 175 8.44 -33.32 -17.38
CA ILE A 175 9.40 -32.94 -16.35
C ILE A 175 10.28 -34.15 -15.96
N GLU A 176 9.67 -35.32 -15.74
CA GLU A 176 10.37 -36.57 -15.42
C GLU A 176 11.27 -37.07 -16.57
N ASP A 177 10.79 -36.99 -17.82
CA ASP A 177 11.56 -37.39 -19.00
C ASP A 177 12.80 -36.52 -19.19
N HIS A 178 12.69 -35.20 -18.95
CA HIS A 178 13.83 -34.28 -18.97
C HIS A 178 14.84 -34.60 -17.86
N ALA A 179 14.39 -34.91 -16.64
CA ALA A 179 15.26 -35.34 -15.55
C ALA A 179 16.00 -36.65 -15.88
N MET A 180 15.30 -37.63 -16.47
CA MET A 180 15.88 -38.91 -16.88
C MET A 180 16.87 -38.77 -18.04
N LYS A 181 16.66 -37.81 -18.95
CA LYS A 181 17.59 -37.47 -20.04
C LYS A 181 18.90 -36.92 -19.47
N VAL A 182 18.81 -35.99 -18.52
CA VAL A 182 19.96 -35.39 -17.82
C VAL A 182 20.84 -36.46 -17.17
N MET A 183 20.24 -37.41 -16.44
CA MET A 183 20.96 -38.53 -15.79
C MET A 183 21.77 -39.41 -16.76
N ARG A 184 21.45 -39.38 -18.06
CA ARG A 184 22.14 -40.17 -19.10
C ARG A 184 23.30 -39.44 -19.78
N THR A 185 23.40 -38.11 -19.68
CA THR A 185 24.27 -37.28 -20.54
C THR A 185 25.50 -36.67 -19.86
N VAL A 186 25.62 -36.67 -18.53
CA VAL A 186 26.69 -35.92 -17.83
C VAL A 186 28.03 -36.69 -17.82
N ARG A 187 28.89 -36.45 -18.82
CA ARG A 187 30.37 -36.64 -18.77
C ARG A 187 31.08 -35.69 -19.76
N ARG A 188 31.91 -34.78 -19.20
CA ARG A 188 32.98 -33.91 -19.76
C ARG A 188 32.65 -32.42 -20.01
N PRO A 189 33.43 -31.47 -19.45
CA PRO A 189 33.36 -30.04 -19.77
C PRO A 189 34.55 -29.56 -20.63
N SER A 190 34.38 -28.44 -21.33
CA SER A 190 35.50 -27.65 -21.89
C SER A 190 35.20 -26.15 -21.95
N SER A 191 36.00 -25.41 -21.17
CA SER A 191 36.46 -24.00 -21.14
C SER A 191 36.15 -22.98 -22.27
N GLY A 192 35.96 -21.71 -21.86
CA GLY A 192 36.71 -20.55 -22.42
C GLY A 192 36.01 -19.20 -22.72
N LEU A 193 36.06 -18.25 -21.75
CA LEU A 193 36.40 -16.79 -21.77
C LEU A 193 35.95 -15.75 -22.86
N ASP A 194 35.32 -14.66 -22.34
CA ASP A 194 35.64 -13.20 -22.39
C ASP A 194 34.94 -12.15 -23.34
N LYS A 195 34.43 -11.08 -22.67
CA LYS A 195 34.51 -9.59 -22.90
C LYS A 195 33.50 -8.71 -23.73
N LYS A 196 32.88 -7.78 -22.96
CA LYS A 196 32.75 -6.28 -23.07
C LYS A 196 31.61 -5.55 -23.84
N LEU A 197 30.72 -4.92 -23.04
CA LEU A 197 30.19 -3.52 -22.99
C LEU A 197 30.06 -2.64 -24.27
N SER A 198 28.87 -2.00 -24.47
CA SER A 198 28.73 -0.53 -24.63
C SER A 198 27.28 0.02 -24.59
N LYS A 199 27.07 1.03 -23.71
CA LYS A 199 26.28 2.30 -23.78
C LYS A 199 24.86 2.39 -24.40
N GLY A 200 23.94 2.91 -23.58
CA GLY A 200 22.65 3.53 -23.94
C GLY A 200 21.88 4.06 -22.72
N GLN A 201 22.41 5.06 -21.99
CA GLN A 201 21.92 5.43 -20.65
C GLN A 201 20.67 6.33 -20.63
N SER A 202 20.46 7.24 -21.60
CA SER A 202 19.35 8.19 -21.53
C SER A 202 17.97 7.60 -21.93
N LEU A 203 17.97 6.58 -22.80
CA LEU A 203 16.74 5.81 -23.13
C LEU A 203 16.26 4.96 -21.94
N PHE A 204 17.20 4.42 -21.17
CA PHE A 204 16.92 3.63 -19.96
C PHE A 204 16.16 4.44 -18.90
N VAL A 205 16.50 5.72 -18.73
CA VAL A 205 15.80 6.60 -17.77
C VAL A 205 14.36 6.87 -18.21
N LEU A 206 14.12 7.11 -19.50
CA LEU A 206 12.77 7.35 -20.01
C LEU A 206 11.89 6.10 -19.92
N ASP A 207 12.42 4.93 -20.28
CA ASP A 207 11.70 3.66 -20.16
C ASP A 207 11.35 3.35 -18.70
N PHE A 208 12.27 3.62 -17.76
CA PHE A 208 12.03 3.48 -16.33
C PHE A 208 10.91 4.40 -15.82
N LEU A 209 10.88 5.67 -16.26
CA LEU A 209 9.83 6.61 -15.88
C LEU A 209 8.45 6.20 -16.44
N GLU A 210 8.39 5.61 -17.64
CA GLU A 210 7.14 5.09 -18.22
C GLU A 210 6.67 3.80 -17.52
N ASP A 211 7.59 2.92 -17.09
CA ASP A 211 7.26 1.72 -16.30
C ASP A 211 6.60 2.08 -14.96
N ILE A 212 7.12 3.10 -14.26
CA ILE A 212 6.51 3.57 -13.01
C ILE A 212 5.11 4.12 -13.29
N LYS A 213 4.93 4.93 -14.35
CA LYS A 213 3.61 5.45 -14.73
C LYS A 213 2.60 4.33 -14.99
N ALA A 214 3.04 3.24 -15.62
CA ALA A 214 2.18 2.07 -15.86
C ALA A 214 1.81 1.32 -14.56
N GLY A 215 2.64 1.41 -13.51
CA GLY A 215 2.41 0.83 -12.19
C GLY A 215 1.48 1.63 -11.27
N ILE A 216 1.24 2.92 -11.54
CA ILE A 216 0.41 3.80 -10.69
C ILE A 216 -0.98 3.21 -10.35
N PRO A 217 -1.72 2.56 -11.28
CA PRO A 217 -3.02 1.97 -10.94
C PRO A 217 -2.95 0.93 -9.81
N ALA A 218 -1.92 0.08 -9.79
CA ALA A 218 -1.74 -0.92 -8.74
C ALA A 218 -1.42 -0.28 -7.38
N MET A 219 -0.59 0.78 -7.38
CA MET A 219 -0.33 1.59 -6.18
C MET A 219 -1.62 2.17 -5.59
N PHE A 220 -2.57 2.58 -6.43
CA PHE A 220 -3.88 3.05 -5.96
C PHE A 220 -4.76 1.94 -5.39
N ASP A 221 -4.68 0.72 -5.94
CA ASP A 221 -5.39 -0.42 -5.38
C ASP A 221 -4.85 -0.77 -3.99
N ASP A 222 -3.52 -0.78 -3.82
CA ASP A 222 -2.89 -0.98 -2.50
C ASP A 222 -3.24 0.15 -1.51
N PHE A 223 -3.31 1.41 -1.99
CA PHE A 223 -3.77 2.54 -1.17
C PHE A 223 -5.22 2.34 -0.70
N ARG A 224 -6.12 1.91 -1.58
CA ARG A 224 -7.53 1.66 -1.24
C ARG A 224 -7.71 0.47 -0.30
N GLU A 225 -6.84 -0.52 -0.39
CA GLU A 225 -6.78 -1.67 0.52
C GLU A 225 -6.13 -1.34 1.87
N GLY A 226 -5.67 -0.10 2.08
CA GLY A 226 -5.10 0.35 3.35
C GLY A 226 -3.67 -0.14 3.61
N LYS A 227 -2.95 -0.58 2.56
CA LYS A 227 -1.56 -1.08 2.66
C LYS A 227 -0.54 0.08 2.69
N TYR A 228 -0.79 1.10 3.51
CA TYR A 228 -0.02 2.34 3.51
C TYR A 228 1.46 2.14 3.82
N ASP A 229 1.81 1.22 4.74
CA ASP A 229 3.20 0.92 5.08
C ASP A 229 3.99 0.37 3.89
N ALA A 230 3.47 -0.70 3.27
CA ALA A 230 4.13 -1.36 2.16
C ALA A 230 4.21 -0.46 0.92
N LEU A 231 3.18 0.34 0.68
CA LEU A 231 3.14 1.29 -0.42
C LEU A 231 4.11 2.46 -0.21
N ALA A 232 4.24 3.01 1.00
CA ALA A 232 5.21 4.06 1.29
C ALA A 232 6.65 3.57 1.07
N ASP A 233 6.99 2.38 1.57
CA ASP A 233 8.31 1.76 1.38
C ASP A 233 8.60 1.49 -0.12
N GLU A 234 7.59 1.10 -0.89
CA GLU A 234 7.70 0.94 -2.35
C GLU A 234 7.99 2.28 -3.04
N ILE A 235 7.25 3.33 -2.67
CA ILE A 235 7.40 4.66 -3.26
C ILE A 235 8.78 5.26 -2.96
N ASP A 236 9.26 5.20 -1.71
CA ASP A 236 10.59 5.67 -1.31
C ASP A 236 11.69 4.97 -2.14
N ALA A 237 11.57 3.65 -2.33
CA ALA A 237 12.51 2.90 -3.15
C ALA A 237 12.52 3.35 -4.63
N VAL A 238 11.35 3.67 -5.19
CA VAL A 238 11.21 4.19 -6.55
C VAL A 238 11.82 5.60 -6.67
N GLN A 239 11.53 6.49 -5.73
CA GLN A 239 12.07 7.86 -5.71
C GLN A 239 13.60 7.86 -5.64
N ASN A 240 14.19 7.07 -4.74
CA ASN A 240 15.65 6.95 -4.61
C ASN A 240 16.31 6.50 -5.92
N GLU A 241 15.67 5.63 -6.71
CA GLU A 241 16.20 5.21 -8.00
C GLU A 241 16.03 6.28 -9.07
N ILE A 242 14.91 7.03 -9.10
CA ILE A 242 14.77 8.21 -9.98
C ILE A 242 15.90 9.21 -9.69
N GLU A 243 16.13 9.56 -8.43
CA GLU A 243 17.19 10.50 -8.04
C GLU A 243 18.57 10.01 -8.46
N ARG A 244 18.87 8.74 -8.21
CA ARG A 244 20.13 8.11 -8.62
C ARG A 244 20.33 8.19 -10.13
N LEU A 245 19.30 7.91 -10.92
CA LEU A 245 19.36 7.98 -12.38
C LEU A 245 19.53 9.41 -12.88
N LEU A 246 18.86 10.38 -12.25
CA LEU A 246 19.05 11.80 -12.55
C LEU A 246 20.48 12.26 -12.25
N ILE A 247 21.06 11.88 -11.10
CA ILE A 247 22.47 12.17 -10.76
C ILE A 247 23.43 11.58 -11.79
N VAL A 248 23.20 10.31 -12.18
CA VAL A 248 24.03 9.66 -13.20
C VAL A 248 23.92 10.42 -14.53
N SER A 249 22.72 10.83 -14.94
CA SER A 249 22.54 11.62 -16.17
C SER A 249 23.25 12.98 -16.12
N THR A 250 23.34 13.64 -14.96
CA THR A 250 24.14 14.88 -14.79
C THR A 250 25.63 14.65 -15.09
N LEU A 251 26.13 13.43 -14.82
CA LEU A 251 27.54 13.07 -14.99
C LEU A 251 27.85 12.54 -16.40
N THR A 252 26.85 12.03 -17.12
CA THR A 252 27.05 11.29 -18.39
C THR A 252 26.48 11.97 -19.62
N ASP A 253 25.44 12.80 -19.47
CA ASP A 253 24.66 13.33 -20.59
C ASP A 253 24.90 14.83 -20.77
N ASP A 254 24.60 15.37 -21.96
CA ASP A 254 24.68 16.80 -22.20
C ASP A 254 23.58 17.57 -21.44
N ALA A 255 23.81 18.87 -21.22
CA ALA A 255 22.94 19.69 -20.40
C ALA A 255 21.50 19.81 -20.93
N GLU A 256 21.29 19.69 -22.25
CA GLU A 256 19.95 19.76 -22.84
C GLU A 256 19.18 18.45 -22.64
N THR A 257 19.85 17.31 -22.81
CA THR A 257 19.28 15.98 -22.56
C THR A 257 18.96 15.78 -21.08
N HIS A 258 19.89 16.14 -20.18
CA HIS A 258 19.65 16.07 -18.74
C HIS A 258 18.44 16.94 -18.33
N LYS A 259 18.33 18.16 -18.88
CA LYS A 259 17.20 19.04 -18.58
C LYS A 259 15.85 18.42 -18.97
N LYS A 260 15.75 17.78 -20.14
CA LYS A 260 14.52 17.09 -20.59
C LYS A 260 14.19 15.89 -19.70
N LEU A 261 15.18 15.15 -19.23
CA LEU A 261 14.98 14.03 -18.29
C LEU A 261 14.45 14.52 -16.94
N VAL A 262 15.02 15.60 -16.40
CA VAL A 262 14.53 16.24 -15.19
C VAL A 262 13.08 16.70 -15.37
N GLU A 263 12.77 17.37 -16.48
CA GLU A 263 11.40 17.79 -16.83
C GLU A 263 10.42 16.60 -16.82
N HIS A 264 10.77 15.48 -17.46
CA HIS A 264 9.92 14.28 -17.50
C HIS A 264 9.79 13.56 -16.15
N ALA A 265 10.83 13.58 -15.33
CA ALA A 265 10.82 12.95 -14.02
C ALA A 265 10.10 13.79 -12.97
N SER A 266 10.06 15.12 -13.12
CA SER A 266 9.60 16.05 -12.08
C SER A 266 8.14 15.85 -11.70
N ASP A 267 7.23 15.71 -12.67
CA ASP A 267 5.81 15.49 -12.39
C ASP A 267 5.57 14.15 -11.69
N LEU A 268 6.27 13.10 -12.13
CA LEU A 268 6.17 11.77 -11.54
C LEU A 268 6.76 11.74 -10.13
N THR A 269 7.91 12.37 -9.92
CA THR A 269 8.58 12.43 -8.62
C THR A 269 7.72 13.21 -7.62
N LEU A 270 7.14 14.34 -8.04
CA LEU A 270 6.20 15.08 -7.20
C LEU A 270 4.96 14.25 -6.88
N PHE A 271 4.44 13.47 -7.83
CA PHE A 271 3.30 12.59 -7.63
C PHE A 271 3.61 11.51 -6.60
N LEU A 272 4.78 10.88 -6.70
CA LEU A 272 5.25 9.89 -5.74
C LEU A 272 5.40 10.51 -4.35
N TYR A 273 6.04 11.67 -4.21
CA TYR A 273 6.15 12.37 -2.92
C TYR A 273 4.76 12.67 -2.33
N TYR A 274 3.82 13.13 -3.17
CA TYR A 274 2.45 13.38 -2.77
C TYR A 274 1.74 12.13 -2.25
N LEU A 275 1.83 11.02 -2.99
CA LEU A 275 1.18 9.77 -2.60
C LEU A 275 1.77 9.19 -1.32
N GLU A 276 3.10 9.25 -1.16
CA GLU A 276 3.81 8.80 0.03
C GLU A 276 3.43 9.62 1.27
N MET A 277 3.42 10.96 1.15
CA MET A 277 2.94 11.85 2.22
C MET A 277 1.54 11.46 2.69
N ILE A 278 0.64 11.13 1.76
CA ILE A 278 -0.72 10.71 2.08
C ILE A 278 -0.73 9.34 2.77
N CYS A 279 0.07 8.38 2.32
CA CYS A 279 0.20 7.09 3.00
C CYS A 279 0.63 7.26 4.47
N HIS A 280 1.64 8.09 4.71
CA HIS A 280 2.11 8.38 6.07
C HIS A 280 1.08 9.14 6.92
N LEU A 281 0.32 10.07 6.31
CA LEU A 281 -0.80 10.72 6.98
C LEU A 281 -1.91 9.73 7.35
N TYR A 282 -2.35 8.90 6.40
CA TYR A 282 -3.44 7.94 6.57
C TYR A 282 -3.07 6.78 7.50
N ARG A 283 -1.77 6.55 7.73
CA ARG A 283 -1.25 5.71 8.82
C ARG A 283 -1.74 6.18 10.20
N GLY A 284 -2.01 7.48 10.38
CA GLY A 284 -2.54 8.00 11.65
C GLY A 284 -1.59 7.84 12.84
N THR A 285 -0.27 7.94 12.61
CA THR A 285 0.75 7.84 13.65
C THR A 285 1.57 9.12 13.77
N ARG A 286 2.16 9.36 14.95
CA ARG A 286 2.99 10.56 15.18
C ARG A 286 4.23 10.53 14.30
N GLN A 287 4.83 9.33 14.13
CA GLN A 287 5.93 9.12 13.22
C GLN A 287 5.51 9.41 11.78
N GLY A 288 4.36 8.90 11.34
CA GLY A 288 3.84 9.17 10.00
C GLY A 288 3.67 10.66 9.69
N VAL A 289 3.19 11.47 10.63
CA VAL A 289 3.11 12.93 10.41
C VAL A 289 4.50 13.57 10.24
N GLU A 290 5.49 13.14 11.02
CA GLU A 290 6.87 13.64 10.89
C GLU A 290 7.55 13.15 9.59
N ASP A 291 7.31 11.91 9.18
CA ASP A 291 7.78 11.37 7.89
C ASP A 291 7.16 12.16 6.72
N ALA A 292 5.84 12.38 6.76
CA ALA A 292 5.13 13.17 5.75
C ALA A 292 5.63 14.62 5.69
N LEU A 293 6.02 15.21 6.82
CA LEU A 293 6.65 16.54 6.86
C LEU A 293 8.00 16.56 6.15
N ALA A 294 8.87 15.58 6.43
CA ALA A 294 10.17 15.47 5.76
C ALA A 294 10.00 15.33 4.24
N LEU A 295 9.09 14.46 3.80
CA LEU A 295 8.73 14.30 2.39
C LEU A 295 8.15 15.58 1.79
N SER A 296 7.36 16.33 2.56
CA SER A 296 6.80 17.61 2.09
C SER A 296 7.88 18.64 1.80
N GLU A 297 9.00 18.64 2.54
CA GLU A 297 10.15 19.51 2.29
C GLU A 297 10.91 19.13 1.02
N GLU A 298 11.03 17.83 0.72
CA GLU A 298 11.60 17.36 -0.55
C GLU A 298 10.68 17.72 -1.73
N ALA A 299 9.37 17.48 -1.60
CA ALA A 299 8.37 17.89 -2.59
C ALA A 299 8.41 19.40 -2.86
N PHE A 300 8.55 20.22 -1.80
CA PHE A 300 8.65 21.67 -1.95
C PHE A 300 9.97 22.11 -2.61
N ARG A 301 11.10 21.47 -2.29
CA ARG A 301 12.36 21.69 -3.01
C ARG A 301 12.20 21.40 -4.49
N LEU A 302 11.57 20.28 -4.85
CA LEU A 302 11.29 19.93 -6.23
C LEU A 302 10.43 20.99 -6.93
N LEU A 303 9.38 21.48 -6.27
CA LEU A 303 8.51 22.57 -6.80
C LEU A 303 9.26 23.89 -7.03
N MET A 304 10.28 24.19 -6.22
CA MET A 304 11.07 25.43 -6.32
C MET A 304 12.14 25.36 -7.41
N PHE A 305 12.72 24.17 -7.65
CA PHE A 305 13.90 24.01 -8.51
C PHE A 305 13.63 23.30 -9.84
N ALA A 306 12.50 22.61 -9.98
CA ALA A 306 12.15 21.86 -11.17
C ALA A 306 10.84 22.35 -11.82
N SER A 307 10.76 22.27 -13.14
CA SER A 307 9.56 22.65 -13.89
C SER A 307 8.56 21.49 -13.88
N VAL A 308 7.78 21.43 -12.81
CA VAL A 308 6.56 20.62 -12.74
C VAL A 308 5.50 21.25 -13.64
N SER A 309 4.85 20.47 -14.49
CA SER A 309 3.85 20.95 -15.46
C SER A 309 2.42 20.75 -14.97
N ASN A 310 2.18 19.75 -14.12
CA ASN A 310 0.85 19.44 -13.61
C ASN A 310 0.46 20.35 -12.43
N ASP A 311 -0.35 21.37 -12.69
CA ASP A 311 -0.71 22.34 -11.65
C ASP A 311 -1.71 21.84 -10.59
N GLU A 312 -2.58 20.88 -10.92
CA GLU A 312 -3.49 20.26 -9.95
C GLU A 312 -2.71 19.44 -8.91
N LEU A 313 -1.65 18.76 -9.36
CA LEU A 313 -0.73 18.04 -8.49
C LEU A 313 0.04 19.01 -7.57
N LYS A 314 0.48 20.16 -8.09
CA LYS A 314 1.09 21.21 -7.24
C LYS A 314 0.12 21.68 -6.17
N ALA A 315 -1.12 21.96 -6.54
CA ALA A 315 -2.17 22.38 -5.61
C ALA A 315 -2.41 21.33 -4.53
N SER A 316 -2.42 20.06 -4.91
CA SER A 316 -2.60 18.94 -3.99
C SER A 316 -1.42 18.78 -3.02
N ALA A 317 -0.18 18.95 -3.49
CA ALA A 317 1.01 18.95 -2.64
C ALA A 317 1.01 20.13 -1.64
N PHE A 318 0.66 21.34 -2.09
CA PHE A 318 0.52 22.49 -1.19
C PHE A 318 -0.59 22.30 -0.16
N PHE A 319 -1.73 21.73 -0.56
CA PHE A 319 -2.82 21.41 0.36
C PHE A 319 -2.34 20.49 1.49
N VAL A 320 -1.69 19.37 1.15
CA VAL A 320 -1.15 18.42 2.13
C VAL A 320 -0.13 19.09 3.05
N ARG A 321 0.74 19.94 2.52
CA ARG A 321 1.70 20.71 3.33
C ARG A 321 1.01 21.65 4.33
N ILE A 322 -0.02 22.38 3.90
CA ILE A 322 -0.78 23.25 4.81
C ILE A 322 -1.45 22.44 5.90
N VAL A 323 -2.00 21.26 5.57
CA VAL A 323 -2.61 20.34 6.54
C VAL A 323 -1.58 19.88 7.59
N LEU A 324 -0.38 19.46 7.15
CA LEU A 324 0.71 19.07 8.04
C LEU A 324 1.13 20.23 8.96
N ALA A 325 1.25 21.44 8.41
CA ALA A 325 1.56 22.65 9.17
C ALA A 325 0.46 23.00 10.18
N ILE A 326 -0.82 22.81 9.82
CA ILE A 326 -1.97 22.95 10.75
C ILE A 326 -1.85 21.96 11.90
N ILE A 327 -1.59 20.68 11.63
CA ILE A 327 -1.44 19.65 12.66
C ILE A 327 -0.29 20.00 13.62
N ARG A 328 0.82 20.53 13.07
CA ARG A 328 1.98 21.02 13.84
C ARG A 328 1.76 22.37 14.53
N GLN A 329 0.66 23.06 14.22
CA GLN A 329 0.39 24.43 14.65
C GLN A 329 1.49 25.42 14.22
N ASP A 330 2.16 25.18 13.08
CA ASP A 330 3.15 26.12 12.51
C ASP A 330 2.45 27.24 11.75
N TYR A 331 2.11 28.29 12.48
CA TYR A 331 1.36 29.41 11.93
C TYR A 331 2.13 30.20 10.86
N GLN A 332 3.45 30.32 10.95
CA GLN A 332 4.20 31.08 9.94
C GLN A 332 4.16 30.36 8.60
N GLU A 333 4.35 29.04 8.65
CA GLU A 333 4.30 28.18 7.49
C GLU A 333 2.91 28.18 6.83
N ILE A 334 1.84 28.06 7.64
CA ILE A 334 0.46 28.09 7.17
C ILE A 334 0.15 29.38 6.39
N ASP A 335 0.52 30.55 6.91
CA ASP A 335 0.19 31.84 6.25
C ASP A 335 0.86 31.97 4.88
N TYR A 336 2.11 31.52 4.79
CA TYR A 336 2.87 31.55 3.55
C TYR A 336 2.25 30.61 2.51
N PHE A 337 2.04 29.34 2.87
CA PHE A 337 1.57 28.34 1.91
C PHE A 337 0.09 28.49 1.57
N TYR A 338 -0.76 28.90 2.50
CA TYR A 338 -2.16 29.16 2.21
C TYR A 338 -2.31 30.28 1.17
N SER A 339 -1.56 31.38 1.32
CA SER A 339 -1.60 32.49 0.36
C SER A 339 -1.18 32.06 -1.05
N LEU A 340 -0.15 31.21 -1.15
CA LEU A 340 0.30 30.63 -2.42
C LEU A 340 -0.74 29.68 -3.02
N TYR A 341 -1.30 28.81 -2.20
CA TYR A 341 -2.32 27.84 -2.61
C TYR A 341 -3.57 28.54 -3.12
N ASP A 342 -4.15 29.46 -2.34
CA ASP A 342 -5.40 30.16 -2.68
C ASP A 342 -5.25 30.99 -3.96
N SER A 343 -4.15 31.75 -4.08
CA SER A 343 -3.83 32.52 -5.30
C SER A 343 -3.64 31.61 -6.52
N MET A 344 -3.06 30.42 -6.33
CA MET A 344 -2.88 29.46 -7.41
C MET A 344 -4.22 28.86 -7.87
N LEU A 345 -5.13 28.53 -6.94
CA LEU A 345 -6.47 28.04 -7.28
C LEU A 345 -7.24 29.06 -8.13
N GLU A 346 -7.21 30.34 -7.75
CA GLU A 346 -7.86 31.41 -8.50
C GLU A 346 -7.25 31.59 -9.90
N ARG A 347 -5.92 31.63 -9.99
CA ARG A 347 -5.21 31.85 -11.26
C ARG A 347 -5.46 30.74 -12.27
N LEU A 348 -5.58 29.50 -11.80
CA LEU A 348 -5.70 28.31 -12.64
C LEU A 348 -7.13 27.84 -12.84
N GLY A 349 -8.10 28.45 -12.16
CA GLY A 349 -9.51 28.06 -12.26
C GLY A 349 -9.78 26.66 -11.71
N LEU A 350 -9.04 26.20 -10.69
CA LEU A 350 -9.24 24.91 -10.03
C LEU A 350 -10.44 24.98 -9.06
N GLU A 351 -11.62 25.22 -9.60
CA GLU A 351 -12.87 25.44 -8.85
C GLU A 351 -13.21 24.28 -7.90
N ASP A 352 -12.91 23.03 -8.31
CA ASP A 352 -13.17 21.82 -7.51
C ASP A 352 -12.39 21.81 -6.17
N MET A 353 -11.27 22.54 -6.08
CA MET A 353 -10.44 22.63 -4.87
C MET A 353 -10.77 23.84 -3.98
N LYS A 354 -11.74 24.69 -4.37
CA LYS A 354 -12.17 25.82 -3.52
C LYS A 354 -12.83 25.37 -2.22
N ALA A 355 -13.48 24.21 -2.23
CA ALA A 355 -14.08 23.63 -1.04
C ALA A 355 -13.02 23.31 0.04
N THR A 356 -11.85 22.82 -0.37
CA THR A 356 -10.74 22.56 0.56
C THR A 356 -10.07 23.86 1.03
N SER A 357 -9.95 24.88 0.16
CA SER A 357 -9.45 26.21 0.58
C SER A 357 -10.36 26.85 1.63
N GLU A 358 -11.69 26.87 1.43
CA GLU A 358 -12.64 27.40 2.42
C GLU A 358 -12.52 26.66 3.77
N GLY A 359 -12.39 25.33 3.73
CA GLY A 359 -12.17 24.52 4.93
C GLY A 359 -10.88 24.88 5.68
N LEU A 360 -9.76 25.06 4.97
CA LEU A 360 -8.50 25.50 5.55
C LEU A 360 -8.63 26.90 6.17
N TYR A 361 -9.27 27.83 5.47
CA TYR A 361 -9.51 29.18 5.96
C TYR A 361 -10.29 29.19 7.28
N VAL A 362 -11.40 28.46 7.34
CA VAL A 362 -12.21 28.33 8.55
C VAL A 362 -11.41 27.70 9.68
N THR A 363 -10.62 26.66 9.39
CA THR A 363 -9.75 26.01 10.36
C THR A 363 -8.76 27.01 10.97
N MET A 364 -8.09 27.81 10.15
CA MET A 364 -7.17 28.86 10.62
C MET A 364 -7.88 29.89 11.50
N GLN A 365 -9.09 30.32 11.13
CA GLN A 365 -9.89 31.26 11.92
C GLN A 365 -10.30 30.69 13.28
N ILE A 366 -10.54 29.39 13.39
CA ILE A 366 -10.86 28.73 14.67
C ILE A 366 -9.61 28.65 15.54
N LEU A 367 -8.48 28.23 14.98
CA LEU A 367 -7.22 28.10 15.71
C LEU A 367 -6.65 29.46 16.15
N ARG A 368 -6.78 30.51 15.32
CA ARG A 368 -6.20 31.83 15.58
C ARG A 368 -7.22 32.82 16.12
N LYS A 369 -7.21 32.97 17.44
CA LYS A 369 -8.07 33.95 18.15
C LYS A 369 -7.87 35.41 17.69
N PHE A 370 -6.71 35.80 17.16
CA PHE A 370 -6.44 37.17 16.71
C PHE A 370 -6.94 37.49 15.29
N MET A 371 -7.32 36.50 14.48
CA MET A 371 -8.00 36.70 13.18
C MET A 371 -9.49 37.06 13.35
N GLY A 372 -9.88 37.55 14.53
CA GLY A 372 -11.27 37.87 14.88
C GLY A 372 -12.13 36.67 15.29
N GLY A 373 -11.58 35.45 15.22
CA GLY A 373 -12.27 34.18 15.51
C GLY A 373 -13.33 33.83 14.47
N PHE A 374 -13.47 32.54 14.17
CA PHE A 374 -14.57 32.08 13.31
C PHE A 374 -15.93 32.41 13.94
N SER A 375 -16.81 33.05 13.16
CA SER A 375 -18.18 33.36 13.58
C SER A 375 -19.17 33.11 12.45
N LEU A 376 -20.13 32.21 12.70
CA LEU A 376 -21.25 31.94 11.79
C LEU A 376 -22.14 33.15 11.52
N SER A 377 -22.12 34.18 12.39
CA SER A 377 -22.84 35.43 12.15
C SER A 377 -22.14 36.37 11.18
N LYS A 378 -20.84 36.17 10.93
CA LYS A 378 -20.00 37.02 10.08
C LYS A 378 -19.55 36.31 8.80
N SER A 379 -19.44 34.99 8.82
CA SER A 379 -18.94 34.17 7.71
C SER A 379 -20.06 33.34 7.09
N LYS A 380 -20.33 33.54 5.79
CA LYS A 380 -21.22 32.69 5.01
C LYS A 380 -20.38 31.69 4.22
N LEU A 381 -20.62 30.40 4.46
CA LEU A 381 -19.91 29.28 3.84
C LEU A 381 -20.60 28.87 2.55
N GLN A 382 -19.82 28.66 1.51
CA GLN A 382 -20.28 28.09 0.24
C GLN A 382 -20.23 26.56 0.27
N TYR A 383 -19.27 25.98 1.00
CA TYR A 383 -18.98 24.55 1.06
C TYR A 383 -19.00 24.01 2.50
N PRO A 384 -20.16 24.07 3.19
CA PRO A 384 -20.27 23.67 4.60
C PRO A 384 -19.95 22.19 4.83
N ASP A 385 -20.28 21.28 3.90
CA ASP A 385 -20.04 19.84 4.07
C ASP A 385 -18.55 19.50 4.08
N ALA A 386 -17.79 20.06 3.14
CA ALA A 386 -16.34 19.91 3.08
C ALA A 386 -15.66 20.54 4.30
N THR A 387 -16.14 21.72 4.73
CA THR A 387 -15.62 22.41 5.92
C THR A 387 -15.84 21.58 7.20
N VAL A 388 -17.05 21.05 7.40
CA VAL A 388 -17.37 20.19 8.56
C VAL A 388 -16.45 18.99 8.63
N SER A 389 -16.23 18.35 7.48
CA SER A 389 -15.44 17.12 7.40
C SER A 389 -13.95 17.39 7.61
N MET A 390 -13.42 18.47 7.04
CA MET A 390 -12.05 18.94 7.30
C MET A 390 -11.79 19.13 8.80
N LEU A 391 -12.70 19.81 9.49
CA LEU A 391 -12.57 20.07 10.92
C LEU A 391 -12.61 18.79 11.75
N ASN A 392 -13.48 17.83 11.40
CA ASN A 392 -13.54 16.54 12.08
C ASN A 392 -12.32 15.67 11.78
N ASP A 393 -11.80 15.67 10.56
CA ASP A 393 -10.60 14.90 10.20
C ASP A 393 -9.37 15.46 10.93
N LEU A 394 -9.21 16.79 11.00
CA LEU A 394 -8.18 17.43 11.82
C LEU A 394 -8.34 17.13 13.31
N ALA A 395 -9.58 17.08 13.83
CA ALA A 395 -9.83 16.74 15.22
C ALA A 395 -9.32 15.33 15.59
N LYS A 396 -9.39 14.36 14.66
CA LYS A 396 -8.81 13.01 14.84
C LYS A 396 -7.31 13.08 15.09
N TYR A 397 -6.58 13.85 14.26
CA TYR A 397 -5.14 14.04 14.44
C TYR A 397 -4.83 14.73 15.77
N TYR A 398 -5.55 15.79 16.14
CA TYR A 398 -5.34 16.41 17.46
C TYR A 398 -5.58 15.44 18.63
N CYS A 399 -6.58 14.55 18.55
CA CYS A 399 -6.76 13.48 19.55
C CYS A 399 -5.55 12.54 19.61
N GLN A 400 -5.00 12.18 18.46
CA GLN A 400 -3.81 11.31 18.37
C GLN A 400 -2.60 11.92 19.08
N PHE A 401 -2.44 13.25 19.04
CA PHE A 401 -1.41 14.01 19.74
C PHE A 401 -1.78 14.40 21.18
N ASP A 402 -2.89 13.89 21.71
CA ASP A 402 -3.41 14.19 23.04
C ASP A 402 -3.82 15.68 23.24
N GLU A 403 -4.00 16.42 22.15
CA GLU A 403 -4.43 17.84 22.07
C GLU A 403 -5.97 17.96 22.09
N HIS A 404 -6.59 17.41 23.14
CA HIS A 404 -8.04 17.24 23.25
C HIS A 404 -8.85 18.56 23.21
N ASP A 405 -8.31 19.65 23.77
CA ASP A 405 -9.00 20.94 23.77
C ASP A 405 -9.08 21.54 22.36
N THR A 406 -8.03 21.37 21.55
CA THR A 406 -7.99 21.80 20.16
C THR A 406 -8.91 20.94 19.30
N ALA A 407 -8.88 19.62 19.47
CA ALA A 407 -9.81 18.70 18.83
C ALA A 407 -11.27 19.07 19.14
N TRP A 408 -11.57 19.34 20.40
CA TRP A 408 -12.89 19.77 20.86
C TRP A 408 -13.34 21.06 20.16
N GLN A 409 -12.46 22.07 20.08
CA GLN A 409 -12.78 23.31 19.39
C GLN A 409 -13.12 23.10 17.90
N MET A 410 -12.38 22.24 17.20
CA MET A 410 -12.67 21.92 15.80
C MET A 410 -14.04 21.27 15.66
N SER A 411 -14.31 20.18 16.37
CA SER A 411 -15.55 19.42 16.25
C SER A 411 -16.78 20.18 16.77
N VAL A 412 -16.65 21.07 17.77
CA VAL A 412 -17.76 21.94 18.20
C VAL A 412 -18.14 22.92 17.10
N ASN A 413 -17.16 23.50 16.41
CA ASN A 413 -17.44 24.41 15.30
C ASN A 413 -18.02 23.65 14.09
N ALA A 414 -17.50 22.46 13.79
CA ALA A 414 -18.06 21.56 12.77
C ALA A 414 -19.55 21.24 13.07
N TYR A 415 -19.86 20.87 14.31
CA TYR A 415 -21.23 20.64 14.77
C TYR A 415 -22.12 21.87 14.58
N LYS A 416 -21.65 23.06 14.99
CA LYS A 416 -22.41 24.32 14.83
C LYS A 416 -22.66 24.65 13.37
N ILE A 417 -21.67 24.44 12.48
CA ILE A 417 -21.82 24.62 11.03
C ILE A 417 -22.89 23.66 10.51
N GLY A 418 -22.80 22.36 10.83
CA GLY A 418 -23.79 21.37 10.41
C GLY A 418 -25.22 21.74 10.80
N ILE A 419 -25.43 22.16 12.05
CA ILE A 419 -26.74 22.63 12.53
C ILE A 419 -27.23 23.87 11.74
N ALA A 420 -26.37 24.87 11.59
CA ALA A 420 -26.72 26.17 11.00
C ALA A 420 -27.08 26.05 9.52
N TYR A 421 -26.37 25.20 8.78
CA TYR A 421 -26.59 24.95 7.36
C TYR A 421 -27.57 23.80 7.07
N GLY A 422 -28.15 23.18 8.11
CA GLY A 422 -29.14 22.12 7.94
C GLY A 422 -28.56 20.81 7.40
N LYS A 423 -27.31 20.51 7.72
CA LYS A 423 -26.58 19.30 7.30
C LYS A 423 -26.65 18.26 8.41
N GLU A 424 -27.62 17.35 8.31
CA GLU A 424 -27.88 16.31 9.33
C GLU A 424 -26.66 15.41 9.55
N GLU A 425 -26.12 14.82 8.48
CA GLU A 425 -24.97 13.92 8.54
C GLU A 425 -23.72 14.62 9.09
N GLY A 426 -23.48 15.87 8.66
CA GLY A 426 -22.38 16.68 9.17
C GLY A 426 -22.51 17.02 10.65
N ALA A 427 -23.72 17.35 11.12
CA ALA A 427 -23.97 17.60 12.53
C ALA A 427 -23.84 16.32 13.38
N LEU A 428 -24.35 15.20 12.88
CA LEU A 428 -24.28 13.91 13.57
C LEU A 428 -22.84 13.41 13.69
N SER A 429 -22.09 13.38 12.59
CA SER A 429 -20.68 12.97 12.57
C SER A 429 -19.82 13.84 13.51
N SER A 430 -20.04 15.15 13.53
CA SER A 430 -19.37 16.06 14.46
C SER A 430 -19.74 15.79 15.92
N PHE A 431 -21.00 15.47 16.21
CA PHE A 431 -21.44 15.07 17.55
C PHE A 431 -20.77 13.77 18.01
N LEU A 432 -20.71 12.76 17.13
CA LEU A 432 -20.01 11.51 17.41
C LEU A 432 -18.51 11.74 17.64
N MET A 433 -17.89 12.66 16.91
CA MET A 433 -16.51 13.07 17.14
C MET A 433 -16.33 13.73 18.52
N LEU A 434 -17.24 14.60 18.94
CA LEU A 434 -17.21 15.19 20.29
C LEU A 434 -17.30 14.13 21.40
N TYR A 435 -18.13 13.11 21.19
CA TYR A 435 -18.18 11.97 22.10
C TYR A 435 -16.84 11.22 22.15
N LYS A 436 -16.24 10.93 20.98
CA LYS A 436 -14.93 10.30 20.85
C LYS A 436 -13.85 11.11 21.59
N ILE A 437 -13.75 12.43 21.37
CA ILE A 437 -12.82 13.35 22.03
C ILE A 437 -13.00 13.36 23.56
N SER A 438 -14.26 13.45 24.03
CA SER A 438 -14.53 13.42 25.48
C SER A 438 -14.03 12.12 26.09
N SER A 439 -14.36 11.00 25.46
CA SER A 439 -13.99 9.67 25.95
C SER A 439 -12.48 9.47 25.99
N SER A 440 -11.77 9.91 24.95
CA SER A 440 -10.30 9.79 24.84
C SER A 440 -9.56 10.65 25.86
N SER A 441 -10.14 11.80 26.23
CA SER A 441 -9.61 12.68 27.26
C SER A 441 -9.78 12.17 28.71
N GLY A 442 -10.31 10.96 28.89
CA GLY A 442 -10.71 10.42 30.20
C GLY A 442 -11.96 11.10 30.74
N ASP A 443 -12.91 11.44 29.86
CA ASP A 443 -14.18 12.10 30.18
C ASP A 443 -14.06 13.47 30.88
N LYS A 444 -12.92 14.16 30.74
CA LYS A 444 -12.73 15.54 31.26
C LYS A 444 -13.74 16.53 30.68
N LEU A 445 -14.19 16.30 29.44
CA LEU A 445 -15.12 17.17 28.71
C LEU A 445 -16.59 16.75 28.85
N LYS A 446 -16.88 15.76 29.71
CA LYS A 446 -18.21 15.16 29.90
C LYS A 446 -19.32 16.19 30.15
N SER A 447 -19.09 17.17 31.02
CA SER A 447 -20.08 18.22 31.32
C SER A 447 -20.40 19.12 30.13
N SER A 448 -19.41 19.36 29.26
CA SER A 448 -19.60 20.14 28.04
C SER A 448 -20.33 19.32 26.98
N LEU A 449 -20.00 18.02 26.88
CA LEU A 449 -20.67 17.08 26.00
C LEU A 449 -22.13 16.89 26.36
N GLU A 450 -22.47 16.79 27.66
CA GLU A 450 -23.86 16.69 28.13
C GLU A 450 -24.71 17.85 27.61
N LYS A 451 -24.24 19.10 27.76
CA LYS A 451 -24.95 20.29 27.26
C LYS A 451 -25.15 20.25 25.74
N ILE A 452 -24.14 19.79 24.99
CA ILE A 452 -24.24 19.65 23.54
C ILE A 452 -25.21 18.53 23.17
N ALA A 453 -25.20 17.40 23.87
CA ALA A 453 -26.09 16.27 23.65
C ALA A 453 -27.56 16.64 23.92
N GLU A 454 -27.84 17.36 25.01
CA GLU A 454 -29.18 17.90 25.29
C GLU A 454 -29.66 18.86 24.19
N HIS A 455 -28.77 19.75 23.74
CA HIS A 455 -29.05 20.67 22.65
C HIS A 455 -29.28 19.92 21.32
N ALA A 456 -28.44 18.93 21.01
CA ALA A 456 -28.56 18.09 19.83
C ALA A 456 -29.87 17.32 19.83
N LEU A 457 -30.25 16.70 20.94
CA LEU A 457 -31.52 15.98 21.07
C LEU A 457 -32.71 16.91 20.76
N LYS A 458 -32.75 18.09 21.40
CA LYS A 458 -33.83 19.09 21.18
C LYS A 458 -33.90 19.54 19.72
N LEU A 459 -32.75 19.82 19.10
CA LEU A 459 -32.69 20.31 17.73
C LEU A 459 -33.00 19.23 16.69
N PHE A 460 -32.48 18.02 16.86
CA PHE A 460 -32.70 16.92 15.94
C PHE A 460 -34.19 16.56 15.93
N VAL A 461 -34.83 16.46 17.10
CA VAL A 461 -36.29 16.30 17.19
C VAL A 461 -37.03 17.43 16.47
N LYS A 462 -36.64 18.70 16.72
CA LYS A 462 -37.28 19.86 16.09
C LYS A 462 -37.15 19.86 14.56
N LYS A 463 -36.03 19.38 14.02
CA LYS A 463 -35.74 19.32 12.58
C LYS A 463 -36.21 18.01 11.93
N GLY A 464 -36.69 17.03 12.69
CA GLY A 464 -37.10 15.71 12.19
C GLY A 464 -35.94 14.77 11.86
N TRP A 465 -34.75 15.02 12.44
CA TRP A 465 -33.53 14.23 12.25
C TRP A 465 -33.43 13.05 13.23
N SER A 466 -32.63 12.05 12.88
CA SER A 466 -32.46 10.82 13.66
C SER A 466 -31.75 11.06 14.99
N THR A 467 -32.36 10.60 16.10
CA THR A 467 -31.80 10.71 17.46
C THR A 467 -31.26 9.38 18.00
N SER A 468 -31.18 8.37 17.14
CA SER A 468 -30.79 6.99 17.46
C SER A 468 -29.41 6.90 18.12
N GLU A 469 -28.45 7.73 17.70
CA GLU A 469 -27.11 7.78 18.31
C GLU A 469 -27.00 8.80 19.45
N ILE A 470 -27.75 9.89 19.39
CA ILE A 470 -27.68 10.98 20.39
C ILE A 470 -28.25 10.52 21.73
N THR A 471 -29.40 9.84 21.71
CA THR A 471 -30.11 9.46 22.93
C THR A 471 -29.31 8.47 23.79
N PRO A 472 -28.74 7.38 23.24
CA PRO A 472 -27.91 6.47 24.02
C PRO A 472 -26.66 7.13 24.59
N ILE A 473 -26.01 8.02 23.84
CA ILE A 473 -24.84 8.76 24.33
C ILE A 473 -25.21 9.69 25.49
N LEU A 474 -26.31 10.44 25.37
CA LEU A 474 -26.78 11.30 26.46
C LEU A 474 -27.10 10.49 27.73
N ASN A 475 -27.78 9.35 27.55
CA ASN A 475 -28.11 8.44 28.64
C ASN A 475 -26.83 7.91 29.33
N GLU A 476 -25.83 7.47 28.57
CA GLU A 476 -24.52 7.03 29.09
C GLU A 476 -23.84 8.15 29.90
N ILE A 477 -23.80 9.37 29.37
CA ILE A 477 -23.21 10.53 30.05
C ILE A 477 -23.94 10.80 31.38
N GLN A 478 -25.26 10.67 31.41
CA GLN A 478 -26.06 10.87 32.61
C GLN A 478 -26.02 9.68 33.59
N GLY A 479 -25.30 8.61 33.25
CA GLY A 479 -25.22 7.39 34.08
C GLY A 479 -26.45 6.47 33.97
N ASN A 480 -27.30 6.71 32.98
CA ASN A 480 -28.50 5.93 32.68
C ASN A 480 -28.15 4.84 31.64
N TYR A 481 -27.54 3.76 32.07
CA TYR A 481 -27.11 2.70 31.16
C TYR A 481 -28.28 1.83 30.69
N PRO A 482 -28.32 1.40 29.40
CA PRO A 482 -29.34 0.48 28.93
C PRO A 482 -29.23 -0.87 29.64
N GLN A 483 -30.35 -1.52 29.91
CA GLN A 483 -30.34 -2.91 30.35
C GLN A 483 -30.01 -3.79 29.14
N VAL A 484 -28.76 -4.25 29.07
CA VAL A 484 -28.30 -5.12 27.99
C VAL A 484 -28.15 -6.55 28.49
N GLU A 485 -28.89 -7.47 27.87
CA GLU A 485 -28.78 -8.91 28.13
C GLU A 485 -27.73 -9.54 27.20
N VAL A 486 -26.45 -9.34 27.52
CA VAL A 486 -25.35 -10.12 26.92
C VAL A 486 -25.11 -11.35 27.77
N ALA A 487 -24.97 -12.52 27.13
CA ALA A 487 -24.59 -13.75 27.81
C ALA A 487 -23.18 -13.61 28.39
N VAL A 488 -23.07 -13.54 29.71
CA VAL A 488 -21.79 -13.61 30.41
C VAL A 488 -21.32 -15.05 30.48
N SER A 489 -20.01 -15.26 30.38
CA SER A 489 -19.41 -16.59 30.42
C SER A 489 -18.45 -16.72 31.61
N SER A 490 -18.58 -17.82 32.36
CA SER A 490 -17.61 -18.18 33.41
C SER A 490 -16.27 -18.60 32.83
N ASP A 491 -16.31 -19.21 31.64
CA ASP A 491 -15.17 -19.77 30.91
C ASP A 491 -15.07 -19.15 29.51
N PRO A 492 -13.89 -19.19 28.86
CA PRO A 492 -13.76 -18.71 27.49
C PRO A 492 -14.61 -19.52 26.52
N VAL A 493 -15.46 -18.85 25.75
CA VAL A 493 -16.31 -19.43 24.70
C VAL A 493 -15.71 -19.17 23.33
N ASP A 494 -15.95 -20.05 22.37
CA ASP A 494 -15.49 -19.84 20.99
C ASP A 494 -16.18 -18.63 20.36
N PHE A 495 -15.48 -17.93 19.47
CA PHE A 495 -15.98 -16.72 18.78
C PHE A 495 -17.38 -16.91 18.17
N LYS A 496 -17.66 -18.12 17.64
CA LYS A 496 -18.94 -18.47 17.02
C LYS A 496 -20.12 -18.51 18.01
N ASP A 497 -19.82 -18.71 19.28
CA ASP A 497 -20.80 -18.85 20.36
C ASP A 497 -20.98 -17.52 21.13
N LEU A 498 -20.24 -16.46 20.76
CA LEU A 498 -20.47 -15.12 21.29
C LEU A 498 -21.80 -14.55 20.78
N SER A 499 -22.45 -13.73 21.61
CA SER A 499 -23.61 -12.93 21.22
C SER A 499 -23.31 -12.11 19.95
N GLN A 500 -24.20 -12.18 18.95
CA GLN A 500 -23.99 -11.51 17.65
C GLN A 500 -23.82 -9.99 17.76
N GLU A 501 -24.34 -9.40 18.83
CA GLU A 501 -24.22 -7.99 19.15
C GLU A 501 -22.79 -7.60 19.54
N LEU A 502 -22.00 -8.54 20.09
CA LEU A 502 -20.57 -8.36 20.34
C LEU A 502 -19.70 -8.65 19.11
N THR A 503 -20.29 -9.22 18.06
CA THR A 503 -19.58 -9.47 16.79
C THR A 503 -19.67 -8.25 15.87
N GLY A 504 -18.54 -7.82 15.32
CA GLY A 504 -18.43 -6.66 14.43
C GLY A 504 -17.42 -5.62 14.91
N TRP A 505 -17.30 -4.54 14.15
CA TRP A 505 -16.40 -3.43 14.44
C TRP A 505 -16.91 -2.56 15.60
N MET A 506 -16.00 -2.20 16.48
CA MET A 506 -16.20 -1.35 17.64
C MET A 506 -15.24 -0.16 17.56
N ASP A 507 -15.73 1.05 17.84
CA ASP A 507 -14.93 2.27 17.77
C ASP A 507 -13.98 2.34 18.98
N VAL A 508 -12.68 2.39 18.74
CA VAL A 508 -11.69 2.56 19.81
C VAL A 508 -11.83 3.96 20.40
N LEU A 509 -11.93 4.03 21.73
CA LEU A 509 -11.98 5.27 22.49
C LEU A 509 -10.63 5.58 23.13
N SER A 510 -10.06 4.63 23.87
CA SER A 510 -8.75 4.81 24.51
C SER A 510 -8.17 3.49 25.00
N VAL A 511 -6.87 3.49 25.33
CA VAL A 511 -6.22 2.45 26.12
C VAL A 511 -6.05 2.97 27.54
N GLN A 512 -6.52 2.20 28.53
CA GLN A 512 -6.45 2.56 29.95
C GLN A 512 -5.96 1.38 30.77
N ASN A 513 -5.27 1.65 31.88
CA ASN A 513 -4.97 0.62 32.87
C ASN A 513 -6.17 0.51 33.83
N VAL A 514 -6.95 -0.56 33.69
CA VAL A 514 -8.16 -0.80 34.49
C VAL A 514 -7.89 -1.94 35.46
N GLY A 515 -7.70 -1.60 36.74
CA GLY A 515 -7.45 -2.60 37.78
C GLY A 515 -6.10 -3.34 37.63
N GLY A 516 -5.07 -2.67 37.11
CA GLY A 516 -3.73 -3.26 36.91
C GLY A 516 -3.57 -3.96 35.56
N VAL A 517 -4.60 -3.97 34.72
CA VAL A 517 -4.63 -4.67 33.44
C VAL A 517 -4.80 -3.65 32.31
N ASP A 518 -3.94 -3.72 31.30
CA ASP A 518 -4.06 -2.87 30.11
C ASP A 518 -5.31 -3.28 29.32
N THR A 519 -6.24 -2.33 29.18
CA THR A 519 -7.58 -2.53 28.62
C THR A 519 -7.83 -1.52 27.52
N LEU A 520 -8.20 -2.01 26.33
CA LEU A 520 -8.68 -1.21 25.22
C LEU A 520 -10.17 -0.93 25.40
N ILE A 521 -10.54 0.33 25.60
CA ILE A 521 -11.93 0.76 25.72
C ILE A 521 -12.46 1.06 24.32
N ALA A 522 -13.51 0.35 23.92
CA ALA A 522 -14.18 0.55 22.64
C ALA A 522 -15.70 0.73 22.81
N ARG A 523 -16.34 1.50 21.93
CA ARG A 523 -17.79 1.61 21.85
C ARG A 523 -18.32 0.56 20.89
N ASN A 524 -19.25 -0.26 21.36
CA ASN A 524 -20.01 -1.16 20.51
C ASN A 524 -21.26 -0.43 20.01
N ASN A 525 -21.34 -0.20 18.70
CA ASN A 525 -22.44 0.58 18.10
C ASN A 525 -23.77 -0.18 18.07
N LYS A 526 -23.77 -1.52 18.05
CA LYS A 526 -25.00 -2.31 18.09
C LYS A 526 -25.66 -2.28 19.47
N LEU A 527 -24.84 -2.31 20.52
CA LEU A 527 -25.30 -2.30 21.90
C LEU A 527 -25.41 -0.88 22.47
N HIS A 528 -24.78 0.10 21.83
CA HIS A 528 -24.62 1.48 22.31
C HIS A 528 -23.98 1.58 23.71
N ILE A 529 -22.99 0.73 24.00
CA ILE A 529 -22.28 0.69 25.28
C ILE A 529 -20.76 0.69 25.07
N ARG A 530 -20.00 1.05 26.11
CA ARG A 530 -18.55 0.83 26.14
C ARG A 530 -18.22 -0.57 26.64
N VAL A 531 -17.32 -1.24 25.94
CA VAL A 531 -16.74 -2.53 26.30
C VAL A 531 -15.23 -2.37 26.50
N GLY A 532 -14.68 -3.05 27.49
CA GLY A 532 -13.23 -3.12 27.71
C GLY A 532 -12.70 -4.43 27.16
N VAL A 533 -11.72 -4.39 26.26
CA VAL A 533 -11.02 -5.58 25.76
C VAL A 533 -9.65 -5.65 26.43
N VAL A 534 -9.35 -6.74 27.13
CA VAL A 534 -8.05 -6.92 27.78
C VAL A 534 -6.97 -7.15 26.72
N ILE A 535 -5.92 -6.33 26.75
CA ILE A 535 -4.82 -6.33 25.76
C ILE A 535 -3.44 -6.46 26.40
N THR A 536 -3.36 -6.90 27.66
CA THR A 536 -2.09 -6.93 28.42
C THR A 536 -1.01 -7.74 27.70
N ASP A 537 -1.36 -8.89 27.12
CA ASP A 537 -0.43 -9.76 26.39
C ASP A 537 -0.32 -9.43 24.89
N ARG A 538 -0.82 -8.26 24.47
CA ARG A 538 -0.88 -7.81 23.06
C ARG A 538 -0.31 -6.40 22.91
N PRO A 539 1.03 -6.24 22.95
CA PRO A 539 1.67 -4.94 22.87
C PRO A 539 1.32 -4.17 21.59
N GLU A 540 1.06 -4.87 20.49
CA GLU A 540 0.66 -4.31 19.19
C GLU A 540 -0.65 -3.52 19.25
N LEU A 541 -1.57 -3.85 20.17
CA LEU A 541 -2.85 -3.14 20.31
C LEU A 541 -2.77 -1.92 21.24
N ARG A 542 -1.65 -1.72 21.95
CA ARG A 542 -1.47 -0.60 22.89
C ARG A 542 -1.33 0.74 22.19
N THR A 543 -1.01 0.74 20.90
CA THR A 543 -0.87 1.94 20.06
C THR A 543 -2.21 2.44 19.52
N LEU A 544 -3.28 1.63 19.61
CA LEU A 544 -4.60 2.00 19.11
C LEU A 544 -5.20 3.14 19.93
N LYS A 545 -5.67 4.17 19.23
CA LYS A 545 -6.30 5.38 19.79
C LYS A 545 -7.63 5.67 19.12
N THR A 546 -8.32 6.72 19.58
CA THR A 546 -9.48 7.31 18.91
C THR A 546 -9.22 7.55 17.43
N GLY A 547 -10.10 6.99 16.59
CA GLY A 547 -9.91 6.95 15.14
C GLY A 547 -9.54 5.55 14.63
N HIS A 548 -9.32 4.57 15.49
CA HIS A 548 -9.26 3.16 15.10
C HIS A 548 -10.59 2.44 15.36
N LYS A 549 -10.80 1.32 14.69
CA LYS A 549 -11.81 0.32 15.03
C LYS A 549 -11.16 -1.01 15.34
N VAL A 550 -11.83 -1.80 16.17
CA VAL A 550 -11.42 -3.16 16.52
C VAL A 550 -12.57 -4.13 16.39
N ALA A 551 -12.26 -5.37 16.00
CA ALA A 551 -13.22 -6.47 15.94
C ALA A 551 -12.58 -7.73 16.52
N LEU A 552 -13.38 -8.52 17.24
CA LEU A 552 -13.01 -9.88 17.61
C LEU A 552 -13.11 -10.75 16.34
N ALA A 553 -12.07 -11.53 16.02
CA ALA A 553 -12.00 -12.26 14.75
C ALA A 553 -12.04 -13.77 14.93
N ARG A 554 -11.12 -14.34 15.72
CA ARG A 554 -10.98 -15.80 15.91
C ARG A 554 -10.53 -16.13 17.33
N GLY A 555 -10.75 -17.39 17.72
CA GLY A 555 -10.34 -17.93 19.01
C GLY A 555 -11.43 -17.87 20.08
N LYS A 556 -11.00 -17.87 21.34
CA LYS A 556 -11.88 -17.93 22.51
C LYS A 556 -11.86 -16.64 23.30
N PHE A 557 -13.02 -16.25 23.83
CA PHE A 557 -13.21 -15.01 24.55
C PHE A 557 -14.06 -15.26 25.78
N LYS A 558 -13.67 -14.67 26.91
CA LYS A 558 -14.46 -14.65 28.13
C LYS A 558 -15.14 -13.29 28.26
N VAL A 559 -16.45 -13.27 28.49
CA VAL A 559 -17.24 -12.03 28.62
C VAL A 559 -17.79 -11.90 30.03
N GLU A 560 -17.43 -10.83 30.72
CA GLU A 560 -17.82 -10.57 32.10
C GLU A 560 -18.47 -9.20 32.26
N LYS A 561 -19.37 -9.07 33.23
CA LYS A 561 -19.84 -7.74 33.65
C LYS A 561 -18.68 -7.00 34.29
N ALA A 562 -18.50 -5.74 33.91
CA ALA A 562 -17.47 -4.90 34.48
C ALA A 562 -17.73 -4.66 35.98
N GLY A 563 -16.66 -4.60 36.76
CA GLY A 563 -16.74 -4.20 38.17
C GLY A 563 -17.23 -2.76 38.34
N SER A 564 -17.74 -2.44 39.53
CA SER A 564 -18.31 -1.11 39.83
C SER A 564 -17.34 0.05 39.60
N ALA A 565 -16.04 -0.15 39.85
CA ALA A 565 -15.01 0.85 39.56
C ALA A 565 -14.85 1.10 38.05
N ALA A 566 -14.77 0.05 37.23
CA ALA A 566 -14.66 0.18 35.78
C ALA A 566 -15.89 0.85 35.15
N LEU A 567 -17.08 0.54 35.67
CA LEU A 567 -18.32 1.22 35.26
C LEU A 567 -18.33 2.70 35.66
N ARG A 568 -17.95 3.02 36.91
CA ARG A 568 -17.97 4.40 37.40
C ARG A 568 -16.93 5.29 36.72
N ASP A 569 -15.70 4.78 36.59
CA ASP A 569 -14.54 5.58 36.21
C ASP A 569 -14.36 5.64 34.68
N TYR A 570 -14.88 4.64 33.94
CA TYR A 570 -14.69 4.52 32.49
C TYR A 570 -15.97 4.23 31.70
N SER A 571 -17.12 4.07 32.37
CA SER A 571 -18.41 3.68 31.75
C SER A 571 -18.37 2.33 31.02
N ILE A 572 -17.43 1.45 31.38
CA ILE A 572 -17.31 0.11 30.79
C ILE A 572 -18.41 -0.77 31.40
N MET A 573 -19.24 -1.40 30.55
CA MET A 573 -20.30 -2.30 30.99
C MET A 573 -19.89 -3.77 30.99
N PHE A 574 -19.09 -4.17 30.00
CA PHE A 574 -18.56 -5.52 29.88
C PHE A 574 -17.06 -5.51 29.65
N VAL A 575 -16.38 -6.50 30.22
CA VAL A 575 -14.96 -6.78 29.99
C VAL A 575 -14.85 -8.08 29.19
N ILE A 576 -14.09 -8.02 28.10
CA ILE A 576 -13.83 -9.14 27.21
C ILE A 576 -12.36 -9.52 27.37
N THR A 577 -12.11 -10.75 27.81
CA THR A 577 -10.75 -11.28 27.96
C THR A 577 -10.48 -12.30 26.86
N PRO A 578 -9.61 -12.01 25.88
CA PRO A 578 -9.22 -12.97 24.87
C PRO A 578 -8.31 -14.05 25.47
N SER A 579 -8.52 -15.32 25.08
CA SER A 579 -7.59 -16.40 25.38
C SER A 579 -6.29 -16.30 24.57
N GLU A 580 -5.29 -17.09 24.96
CA GLU A 580 -4.07 -17.31 24.18
C GLU A 580 -4.43 -17.81 22.76
N GLY A 581 -3.81 -17.22 21.73
CA GLY A 581 -4.07 -17.57 20.33
C GLY A 581 -5.33 -16.95 19.70
N SER A 582 -6.12 -16.17 20.44
CA SER A 582 -7.25 -15.43 19.83
C SER A 582 -6.75 -14.32 18.89
N GLU A 583 -7.55 -13.92 17.91
CA GLU A 583 -7.23 -12.86 16.95
C GLU A 583 -8.17 -11.67 17.15
N ILE A 584 -7.59 -10.47 17.19
CA ILE A 584 -8.30 -9.19 17.21
C ILE A 584 -7.86 -8.44 15.97
N SER A 585 -8.81 -8.14 15.09
CA SER A 585 -8.57 -7.31 13.91
C SER A 585 -8.72 -5.84 14.28
N TYR A 586 -7.94 -4.98 13.62
CA TYR A 586 -8.05 -3.53 13.76
C TYR A 586 -7.92 -2.85 12.40
N GLU A 587 -8.58 -1.71 12.23
CA GLU A 587 -8.48 -0.82 11.07
C GLU A 587 -8.41 0.65 11.53
N GLY A 588 -7.76 1.50 10.75
CA GLY A 588 -7.71 2.94 10.99
C GLY A 588 -8.79 3.69 10.22
N GLU A 589 -9.34 4.76 10.80
CA GLU A 589 -10.22 5.75 10.15
C GLU A 589 -9.49 7.08 9.88
N TYR A 590 -8.16 7.03 9.79
CA TYR A 590 -7.33 8.20 9.53
C TYR A 590 -7.25 8.47 8.02
N GLY A 591 -7.47 9.73 7.66
CA GLY A 591 -7.55 10.18 6.28
C GLY A 591 -8.42 11.43 6.15
N PHE A 592 -8.30 12.14 5.03
CA PHE A 592 -9.14 13.29 4.72
C PHE A 592 -10.25 12.87 3.76
N SER A 593 -11.48 12.82 4.28
CA SER A 593 -12.67 12.36 3.56
C SER A 593 -12.99 13.14 2.27
N TYR A 594 -12.49 14.38 2.15
CA TYR A 594 -12.68 15.27 0.99
C TYR A 594 -11.39 15.55 0.21
N LEU A 595 -10.27 14.92 0.58
CA LEU A 595 -9.07 14.99 -0.25
C LEU A 595 -9.33 14.18 -1.52
N ARG A 596 -9.57 14.88 -2.64
CA ARG A 596 -9.51 14.25 -3.96
C ARG A 596 -8.04 13.92 -4.21
N ILE A 597 -7.70 12.64 -4.09
CA ILE A 597 -6.37 12.17 -4.46
C ILE A 597 -6.27 12.34 -5.97
N ALA A 598 -5.29 13.12 -6.44
CA ALA A 598 -5.04 13.31 -7.86
C ALA A 598 -4.87 11.93 -8.52
N GLN A 599 -5.86 11.50 -9.30
CA GLN A 599 -5.79 10.27 -10.07
C GLN A 599 -5.06 10.57 -11.39
N PRO A 600 -4.26 9.63 -11.93
CA PRO A 600 -3.65 9.83 -13.24
C PRO A 600 -4.75 10.05 -14.28
N GLU A 601 -4.54 11.02 -15.18
CA GLU A 601 -5.43 11.23 -16.33
C GLU A 601 -5.57 9.91 -17.09
N ALA A 602 -6.79 9.38 -17.18
CA ALA A 602 -7.09 8.30 -18.09
C ALA A 602 -6.81 8.84 -19.50
N LYS A 603 -5.77 8.31 -20.18
CA LYS A 603 -5.60 8.58 -21.61
C LYS A 603 -6.89 8.15 -22.31
N GLU A 604 -7.67 9.12 -22.79
CA GLU A 604 -8.67 8.85 -23.81
C GLU A 604 -7.95 8.16 -24.96
N ILE A 605 -8.24 6.88 -25.16
CA ILE A 605 -7.84 6.15 -26.35
C ILE A 605 -8.60 6.85 -27.49
N PRO A 606 -7.92 7.50 -28.45
CA PRO A 606 -8.62 8.05 -29.60
C PRO A 606 -9.27 6.88 -30.33
N SER A 607 -10.60 6.96 -30.48
CA SER A 607 -11.42 6.01 -31.23
C SER A 607 -10.98 5.85 -32.67
#